data_AF-A0A1Q7IGI7-F1
#
_entry.id   AF-A0A1Q7IGI7-F1
#
_cell.length_a   1.000
_cell.length_b   1.000
_cell.length_c   1.000
_cell.angle_alpha   90.00
_cell.angle_beta   90.00
_cell.angle_gamma   90.00
#
_symmetry.space_group_name_H-M   'P 1'
#
loop_
_entity.id
_entity.type
_entity.pdbx_description
1 polymer ?
#
loop_
_entity_poly.entity_id
_entity_poly.type
_entity_poly.pdbx_seq_one_letter_code
_entity_poly.pdbx_strand_id
1 'polypeptide(L)'
;MKEKTKVPVSSAIEKIGDRLSLIGTIHVDPKSASFVRETILRLRPEVVALELDEGRLAALENPGRATGRGGGGSFLAMMLLERFAGEMTGSPPGSEMLRAVEAARAVGARVQFIDLPIGMTLGSLRNLPLKEKVRLGVDSLVSMALLPFGGFNLSKLTENLEEQLGLFRLRYPTLSRLLLDVREEHMVAKIRDIMYSTTGQVIAVVGFGHMKSLAKSLASIKMKPTYSTSITWSLPAGR
;
A
#
# COMPACT_ATOMS: atom_id res chain seq x y z
N MET A 1 -27.06 -5.10 -16.48
CA MET A 1 -26.52 -3.77 -16.12
C MET A 1 -25.14 -3.94 -15.48
N LYS A 2 -24.07 -3.38 -16.07
CA LYS A 2 -22.76 -3.35 -15.38
C LYS A 2 -22.83 -2.21 -14.36
N GLU A 3 -23.03 -2.55 -13.10
CA GLU A 3 -22.93 -1.59 -12.01
C GLU A 3 -21.48 -1.06 -11.98
N LYS A 4 -21.30 0.19 -12.40
CA LYS A 4 -20.02 0.88 -12.23
C LYS A 4 -19.88 1.14 -10.73
N THR A 5 -19.15 0.28 -10.04
CA THR A 5 -18.78 0.49 -8.64
C THR A 5 -18.16 1.88 -8.52
N LYS A 6 -18.86 2.78 -7.84
CA LYS A 6 -18.42 4.16 -7.65
C LYS A 6 -17.16 4.12 -6.80
N VAL A 7 -16.04 4.59 -7.36
CA VAL A 7 -14.78 4.67 -6.61
C VAL A 7 -15.00 5.65 -5.46
N PRO A 8 -14.73 5.27 -4.20
CA PRO A 8 -14.86 6.19 -3.08
C PRO A 8 -13.81 7.29 -3.20
N VAL A 9 -14.09 8.47 -2.64
CA VAL A 9 -13.18 9.64 -2.70
C VAL A 9 -11.79 9.32 -2.11
N SER A 10 -11.71 8.35 -1.20
CA SER A 10 -10.49 7.87 -0.55
C SER A 10 -9.73 6.78 -1.32
N SER A 11 -10.22 6.39 -2.49
CA SER A 11 -9.53 5.40 -3.33
C SER A 11 -9.40 5.88 -4.76
N ALA A 12 -8.44 5.33 -5.48
CA ALA A 12 -8.30 5.50 -6.92
C ALA A 12 -7.88 4.18 -7.56
N ILE A 13 -8.24 3.99 -8.83
CA ILE A 13 -7.77 2.87 -9.62
C ILE A 13 -7.12 3.38 -10.90
N GLU A 14 -5.91 2.93 -11.16
CA GLU A 14 -5.16 3.26 -12.37
C GLU A 14 -4.70 1.99 -13.05
N LYS A 15 -5.00 1.88 -14.36
CA LYS A 15 -4.60 0.74 -15.17
C LYS A 15 -3.28 1.06 -15.88
N ILE A 16 -2.31 0.17 -15.72
CA ILE A 16 -0.99 0.28 -16.34
C ILE A 16 -0.83 -0.86 -17.33
N GLY A 17 -0.90 -0.52 -18.62
CA GLY A 17 -0.99 -1.51 -19.69
C GLY A 17 -2.21 -2.42 -19.53
N ASP A 18 -2.09 -3.66 -20.01
CA ASP A 18 -3.25 -4.56 -20.12
C ASP A 18 -3.48 -5.42 -18.87
N ARG A 19 -2.45 -5.60 -18.04
CA ARG A 19 -2.42 -6.64 -17.00
C ARG A 19 -2.21 -6.13 -15.58
N LEU A 20 -1.96 -4.84 -15.38
CA LEU A 20 -1.74 -4.28 -14.05
C LEU A 20 -2.78 -3.22 -13.71
N SER A 21 -3.40 -3.35 -12.53
CA SER A 21 -4.22 -2.30 -11.92
C SER A 21 -3.61 -1.90 -10.57
N LEU A 22 -3.34 -0.62 -10.38
CA LEU A 22 -2.96 -0.03 -9.10
C LEU A 22 -4.22 0.46 -8.40
N ILE A 23 -4.44 0.05 -7.15
CA ILE A 23 -5.48 0.56 -6.27
C ILE A 23 -4.82 1.39 -5.18
N GLY A 24 -4.97 2.71 -5.28
CA GLY A 24 -4.55 3.63 -4.22
C GLY A 24 -5.58 3.66 -3.11
N THR A 25 -5.14 3.55 -1.87
CA THR A 25 -5.99 3.56 -0.67
C THR A 25 -5.48 4.54 0.36
N ILE A 26 -6.40 5.05 1.18
CA ILE A 26 -6.07 5.70 2.44
C ILE A 26 -6.27 4.65 3.53
N HIS A 27 -5.19 4.23 4.20
CA HIS A 27 -5.11 3.06 5.10
C HIS A 27 -6.01 3.07 6.34
N VAL A 28 -6.95 4.02 6.42
CA VAL A 28 -7.81 4.28 7.57
C VAL A 28 -9.27 4.47 7.18
N ASP A 29 -9.64 4.34 5.89
CA ASP A 29 -11.03 4.47 5.47
C ASP A 29 -11.69 3.09 5.28
N PRO A 30 -12.73 2.74 6.06
CA PRO A 30 -13.53 1.53 5.83
C PRO A 30 -14.03 1.37 4.38
N LYS A 31 -14.34 2.48 3.70
CA LYS A 31 -14.80 2.45 2.29
C LYS A 31 -13.70 2.00 1.34
N SER A 32 -12.44 2.34 1.64
CA SER A 32 -11.28 1.84 0.88
C SER A 32 -11.14 0.33 1.03
N ALA A 33 -11.30 -0.19 2.26
CA ALA A 33 -11.23 -1.63 2.51
C ALA A 33 -12.31 -2.42 1.75
N SER A 34 -13.56 -1.94 1.77
CA SER A 34 -14.65 -2.54 0.98
C SER A 34 -14.39 -2.46 -0.52
N PHE A 35 -13.94 -1.31 -1.02
CA PHE A 35 -13.64 -1.11 -2.44
C PHE A 35 -12.54 -2.05 -2.95
N VAL A 36 -11.46 -2.23 -2.18
CA VAL A 36 -10.38 -3.18 -2.49
C VAL A 36 -10.93 -4.61 -2.57
N ARG A 37 -11.69 -5.03 -1.54
CA ARG A 37 -12.29 -6.36 -1.48
C ARG A 37 -13.17 -6.64 -2.69
N GLU A 38 -14.12 -5.76 -2.96
CA GLU A 38 -15.05 -5.89 -4.09
C GLU A 38 -14.33 -5.92 -5.43
N THR A 39 -13.30 -5.08 -5.58
CA THR A 39 -12.51 -5.03 -6.81
C THR A 39 -11.75 -6.33 -7.06
N ILE A 40 -11.13 -6.92 -6.03
CA ILE A 40 -10.44 -8.22 -6.14
C ILE A 40 -11.43 -9.34 -6.44
N LEU A 41 -12.56 -9.40 -5.72
CA LEU A 41 -13.59 -10.42 -5.95
C LEU A 41 -14.16 -10.38 -7.37
N ARG A 42 -14.34 -9.17 -7.92
CA ARG A 42 -14.87 -8.96 -9.27
C ARG A 42 -13.84 -9.27 -10.35
N LEU A 43 -12.61 -8.77 -10.20
CA LEU A 43 -11.57 -8.88 -11.22
C LEU A 43 -10.85 -10.24 -11.20
N ARG A 44 -10.91 -10.96 -10.07
CA ARG A 44 -10.32 -12.29 -9.88
C ARG A 44 -8.89 -12.37 -10.45
N PRO A 45 -7.96 -11.52 -9.98
CA PRO A 45 -6.61 -11.49 -10.50
C PRO A 45 -5.86 -12.80 -10.20
N GLU A 46 -4.79 -13.04 -10.93
CA GLU A 46 -3.87 -14.14 -10.60
C GLU A 46 -2.99 -13.78 -9.39
N VAL A 47 -2.62 -12.50 -9.27
CA VAL A 47 -1.76 -11.99 -8.18
C VAL A 47 -2.36 -10.73 -7.57
N VAL A 48 -2.37 -10.67 -6.24
CA VAL A 48 -2.60 -9.46 -5.46
C VAL A 48 -1.28 -9.06 -4.79
N ALA A 49 -0.70 -7.95 -5.23
CA ALA A 49 0.50 -7.35 -4.66
C ALA A 49 0.10 -6.32 -3.58
N LEU A 50 0.71 -6.36 -2.41
CA LEU A 50 0.35 -5.52 -1.27
C LEU A 50 1.53 -4.68 -0.81
N GLU A 51 1.33 -3.37 -0.62
CA GLU A 51 2.25 -2.49 0.11
C GLU A 51 2.26 -2.85 1.60
N LEU A 52 2.82 -4.01 1.90
CA LEU A 52 2.92 -4.59 3.22
C LEU A 52 4.12 -5.55 3.22
N ASP A 53 4.72 -5.78 4.39
CA ASP A 53 5.69 -6.84 4.62
C ASP A 53 5.09 -7.96 5.50
N GLU A 54 5.69 -9.15 5.47
CA GLU A 54 5.19 -10.32 6.21
C GLU A 54 5.07 -10.07 7.71
N GLY A 55 6.01 -9.34 8.30
CA GLY A 55 6.00 -9.01 9.72
C GLY A 55 4.84 -8.09 10.08
N ARG A 56 4.54 -7.11 9.22
CA ARG A 56 3.37 -6.25 9.38
C ARG A 56 2.05 -7.02 9.21
N LEU A 57 1.96 -7.93 8.24
CA LEU A 57 0.76 -8.77 8.13
C LEU A 57 0.55 -9.62 9.38
N ALA A 58 1.61 -10.26 9.89
CA ALA A 58 1.53 -11.07 11.09
C ALA A 58 1.08 -10.25 12.31
N ALA A 59 1.53 -8.99 12.41
CA ALA A 59 1.09 -8.05 13.44
C ALA A 59 -0.39 -7.67 13.29
N LEU A 60 -0.87 -7.45 12.06
CA LEU A 60 -2.28 -7.17 11.77
C LEU A 60 -3.19 -8.37 12.05
N GLU A 61 -2.76 -9.59 11.72
CA GLU A 61 -3.52 -10.82 11.96
C GLU A 61 -3.50 -11.21 13.46
N ASN A 62 -2.43 -10.90 14.19
CA ASN A 62 -2.23 -11.32 15.58
C ASN A 62 -1.70 -10.18 16.47
N PRO A 63 -2.50 -9.12 16.74
CA PRO A 63 -2.06 -7.96 17.50
C PRO A 63 -1.57 -8.33 18.92
N GLY A 64 -2.18 -9.36 19.54
CA GLY A 64 -1.79 -9.83 20.87
C GLY A 64 -0.41 -10.50 20.95
N ARG A 65 0.12 -11.07 19.85
CA ARG A 65 1.43 -11.75 19.84
C ARG A 65 2.62 -10.79 19.69
N ALA A 66 2.39 -9.60 19.15
CA ALA A 66 3.40 -8.56 19.02
C ALA A 66 3.89 -8.01 20.37
N THR A 67 3.19 -8.32 21.47
CA THR A 67 3.50 -7.89 22.84
C THR A 67 4.51 -8.80 23.58
N GLY A 68 4.91 -9.93 22.99
CA GLY A 68 5.87 -10.86 23.60
C GLY A 68 7.31 -10.33 23.59
N ARG A 69 8.15 -10.84 24.51
CA ARG A 69 9.55 -10.46 24.82
C ARG A 69 10.57 -10.43 23.65
N GLY A 70 10.14 -10.66 22.41
CA GLY A 70 10.91 -10.50 21.16
C GLY A 70 10.35 -9.46 20.17
N GLY A 71 9.22 -8.80 20.48
CA GLY A 71 8.55 -7.79 19.64
C GLY A 71 9.17 -6.38 19.72
N GLY A 72 10.48 -6.30 19.92
CA GLY A 72 11.22 -5.04 20.04
C GLY A 72 11.09 -4.20 18.76
N GLY A 73 10.65 -2.95 18.90
CA GLY A 73 10.57 -1.96 17.82
C GLY A 73 9.27 -1.99 17.00
N SER A 74 8.82 -3.16 16.56
CA SER A 74 7.67 -3.29 15.65
C SER A 74 6.33 -2.96 16.33
N PHE A 75 6.14 -3.34 17.59
CA PHE A 75 4.92 -3.00 18.35
C PHE A 75 4.83 -1.51 18.68
N LEU A 76 5.96 -0.86 19.00
CA LEU A 76 5.98 0.58 19.31
C LEU A 76 5.76 1.42 18.04
N ALA A 77 6.34 1.00 16.90
CA ALA A 77 6.08 1.62 15.60
C ALA A 77 4.63 1.41 15.14
N MET A 78 4.07 0.22 15.36
CA MET A 78 2.66 -0.07 15.12
C MET A 78 1.76 0.75 16.04
N MET A 79 2.03 0.83 17.35
CA MET A 79 1.31 1.69 18.29
C MET A 79 1.39 3.16 17.90
N LEU A 80 2.53 3.64 17.40
CA LEU A 80 2.66 5.02 16.93
C LEU A 80 1.78 5.23 15.68
N LEU A 81 1.84 4.30 14.72
CA LEU A 81 0.98 4.32 13.52
C LEU A 81 -0.51 4.23 13.92
N GLU A 82 -0.89 3.32 14.81
CA GLU A 82 -2.24 3.13 15.37
C GLU A 82 -2.73 4.38 16.10
N ARG A 83 -1.89 5.03 16.90
CA ARG A 83 -2.25 6.24 17.65
C ARG A 83 -2.38 7.46 16.75
N PHE A 84 -1.57 7.59 15.70
CA PHE A 84 -1.70 8.66 14.72
C PHE A 84 -2.84 8.46 13.72
N ALA A 85 -3.26 7.22 13.46
CA ALA A 85 -4.16 6.89 12.36
C ALA A 85 -5.54 6.33 12.80
N GLY A 86 -5.63 5.70 13.97
CA GLY A 86 -6.85 5.05 14.50
C GLY A 86 -7.78 5.95 15.33
N GLU A 87 -7.27 6.96 16.02
CA GLU A 87 -8.10 7.84 16.87
C GLU A 87 -9.01 8.81 16.05
N MET A 88 -8.91 8.83 14.72
CA MET A 88 -9.56 9.85 13.88
C MET A 88 -10.58 9.33 12.84
N THR A 89 -10.68 8.01 12.62
CA THR A 89 -11.26 7.48 11.36
C THR A 89 -12.17 6.25 11.50
N GLY A 90 -12.18 5.60 12.67
CA GLY A 90 -13.08 4.47 12.97
C GLY A 90 -12.68 3.11 12.37
N SER A 91 -11.50 2.98 11.73
CA SER A 91 -10.93 1.69 11.30
C SER A 91 -9.46 1.56 11.70
N PRO A 92 -8.99 0.36 12.11
CA PRO A 92 -7.57 0.12 12.35
C PRO A 92 -6.76 0.32 11.06
N PRO A 93 -5.57 0.95 11.13
CA PRO A 93 -4.63 0.99 10.03
C PRO A 93 -4.34 -0.42 9.50
N GLY A 94 -4.38 -0.62 8.18
CA GLY A 94 -4.12 -1.93 7.58
C GLY A 94 -5.37 -2.81 7.39
N SER A 95 -6.56 -2.30 7.75
CA SER A 95 -7.83 -3.01 7.51
C SER A 95 -8.05 -3.35 6.03
N GLU A 96 -7.70 -2.44 5.12
CA GLU A 96 -7.74 -2.65 3.67
C GLU A 96 -6.79 -3.76 3.21
N MET A 97 -5.62 -3.89 3.83
CA MET A 97 -4.67 -4.95 3.52
C MET A 97 -5.19 -6.32 3.97
N LEU A 98 -5.77 -6.41 5.16
CA LEU A 98 -6.43 -7.63 5.62
C LEU A 98 -7.57 -8.04 4.68
N ARG A 99 -8.42 -7.08 4.28
CA ARG A 99 -9.49 -7.34 3.31
C ARG A 99 -8.97 -7.75 1.94
N ALA A 100 -7.84 -7.21 1.50
CA ALA A 100 -7.20 -7.62 0.26
C ALA A 100 -6.71 -9.07 0.33
N VAL A 101 -6.07 -9.47 1.43
CA VAL A 101 -5.62 -10.85 1.67
C VAL A 101 -6.80 -11.82 1.70
N GLU A 102 -7.87 -11.48 2.44
CA GLU A 102 -9.11 -12.28 2.49
C GLU A 102 -9.71 -12.47 1.09
N ALA A 103 -9.82 -11.38 0.32
CA ALA A 103 -10.37 -11.41 -1.03
C ALA A 103 -9.50 -12.23 -1.99
N ALA A 104 -8.17 -12.09 -1.90
CA ALA A 104 -7.20 -12.84 -2.69
C ALA A 104 -7.35 -14.35 -2.45
N ARG A 105 -7.41 -14.76 -1.17
CA ARG A 105 -7.63 -16.16 -0.77
C ARG A 105 -8.97 -16.67 -1.33
N ALA A 106 -10.04 -15.89 -1.23
CA ALA A 106 -11.37 -16.28 -1.72
C ALA A 106 -11.45 -16.49 -3.24
N VAL A 107 -10.63 -15.80 -4.03
CA VAL A 107 -10.59 -15.98 -5.50
C VAL A 107 -9.50 -16.94 -5.96
N GLY A 108 -8.64 -17.43 -5.05
CA GLY A 108 -7.48 -18.27 -5.37
C GLY A 108 -6.28 -17.51 -5.93
N ALA A 109 -6.20 -16.19 -5.70
CA ALA A 109 -5.07 -15.37 -6.13
C ALA A 109 -3.85 -15.56 -5.21
N ARG A 110 -2.66 -15.49 -5.79
CA ARG A 110 -1.39 -15.44 -5.03
C ARG A 110 -1.25 -14.07 -4.38
N VAL A 111 -0.89 -14.04 -3.09
CA VAL A 111 -0.55 -12.80 -2.39
C VAL A 111 0.96 -12.59 -2.47
N GLN A 112 1.40 -11.37 -2.83
CA GLN A 112 2.81 -11.00 -2.80
C GLN A 112 3.02 -9.67 -2.06
N PHE A 113 4.04 -9.63 -1.22
CA PHE A 113 4.44 -8.47 -0.45
C PHE A 113 5.46 -7.65 -1.24
N ILE A 114 5.19 -6.36 -1.43
CA ILE A 114 6.02 -5.49 -2.28
C ILE A 114 6.70 -4.37 -1.50
N ASP A 115 6.47 -4.24 -0.20
CA ASP A 115 7.08 -3.21 0.63
C ASP A 115 8.35 -3.69 1.35
N LEU A 116 9.18 -2.74 1.78
CA LEU A 116 10.37 -3.01 2.57
C LEU A 116 10.00 -3.44 4.00
N PRO A 117 10.78 -4.34 4.61
CA PRO A 117 10.65 -4.65 6.02
C PRO A 117 10.78 -3.40 6.88
N ILE A 118 9.82 -3.16 7.78
CA ILE A 118 9.79 -1.93 8.60
C ILE A 118 11.08 -1.68 9.40
N GLY A 119 11.78 -2.75 9.80
CA GLY A 119 13.05 -2.66 10.51
C GLY A 119 14.16 -1.98 9.69
N MET A 120 14.20 -2.19 8.36
CA MET A 120 15.17 -1.52 7.49
C MET A 120 14.87 -0.02 7.38
N THR A 121 13.60 0.34 7.28
CA THR A 121 13.16 1.75 7.27
C THR A 121 13.53 2.44 8.58
N LEU A 122 13.23 1.82 9.72
CA LEU A 122 13.50 2.37 11.05
C LEU A 122 15.01 2.52 11.33
N GLY A 123 15.82 1.55 10.90
CA GLY A 123 17.27 1.62 10.97
C GLY A 123 17.84 2.80 10.17
N SER A 124 17.25 3.09 9.02
CA SER A 124 17.68 4.19 8.15
C SER A 124 17.37 5.57 8.74
N LEU A 125 16.33 5.70 9.56
CA LEU A 125 15.99 6.96 10.24
C LEU A 125 17.09 7.45 11.20
N ARG A 126 17.96 6.54 11.69
CA ARG A 126 19.10 6.92 12.53
C ARG A 126 20.07 7.84 11.79
N ASN A 127 20.12 7.72 10.46
CA ASN A 127 20.99 8.49 9.57
C ASN A 127 20.40 9.84 9.16
N LEU A 128 19.26 10.25 9.73
CA LEU A 128 18.70 11.57 9.44
C LEU A 128 19.66 12.70 9.88
N PRO A 129 19.81 13.76 9.07
CA PRO A 129 20.58 14.93 9.44
C PRO A 129 20.05 15.56 10.72
N LEU A 130 20.95 16.07 11.57
CA LEU A 130 20.57 16.69 12.83
C LEU A 130 19.57 17.85 12.64
N LYS A 131 19.70 18.60 11.53
CA LYS A 131 18.78 19.67 11.14
C LYS A 131 17.33 19.19 10.96
N GLU A 132 17.14 18.06 10.27
CA GLU A 132 15.82 17.45 10.09
C GLU A 132 15.29 16.88 11.42
N LYS A 133 16.17 16.27 12.24
CA LYS A 133 15.80 15.77 13.58
C LYS A 133 15.29 16.89 14.50
N VAL A 134 15.99 18.02 14.55
CA VAL A 134 15.57 19.19 15.37
C VAL A 134 14.26 19.76 14.83
N ARG A 135 14.12 19.88 13.50
CA ARG A 135 12.89 20.37 12.88
C ARG A 135 11.68 19.47 13.19
N LEU A 136 11.85 18.14 13.14
CA LEU A 136 10.81 17.19 13.56
C LEU A 136 10.42 17.39 15.03
N GLY A 137 11.39 17.61 15.92
CA GLY A 137 11.13 17.89 17.34
C GLY A 137 10.32 19.17 17.56
N VAL A 138 10.69 20.25 16.87
CA VAL A 138 9.98 21.54 16.93
C VAL A 138 8.57 21.40 16.35
N ASP A 139 8.42 20.82 15.18
CA ASP A 139 7.12 20.66 14.51
C ASP A 139 6.18 19.77 15.33
N SER A 140 6.71 18.71 15.94
CA SER A 140 5.94 17.84 16.83
C SER A 140 5.48 18.59 18.08
N LEU A 141 6.34 19.42 18.68
CA LEU A 141 6.00 20.22 19.85
C LEU A 141 4.96 21.31 19.52
N VAL A 142 5.11 21.97 18.37
CA VAL A 142 4.14 22.94 17.85
C VAL A 142 2.81 22.27 17.58
N SER A 143 2.80 21.10 16.93
CA SER A 143 1.58 20.32 16.70
C SER A 143 0.91 19.94 18.02
N MET A 144 1.67 19.42 18.99
CA MET A 144 1.14 19.10 20.33
C MET A 144 0.59 20.31 21.08
N ALA A 145 1.22 21.49 20.94
CA ALA A 145 0.75 22.72 21.56
C ALA A 145 -0.50 23.31 20.88
N LEU A 146 -0.72 23.02 19.60
CA LEU A 146 -1.89 23.43 18.81
C LEU A 146 -3.06 22.44 18.90
N LEU A 147 -2.79 21.18 19.26
CA LEU A 147 -3.80 20.13 19.44
C LEU A 147 -4.87 20.35 20.55
N PRO A 148 -4.73 21.23 21.56
CA PRO A 148 -5.83 21.48 22.50
C PRO A 148 -7.05 22.17 21.87
N PHE A 149 -6.93 22.73 20.65
CA PHE A 149 -8.01 23.47 19.99
C PHE A 149 -8.13 23.12 18.50
N GLY A 150 -8.85 22.04 18.17
CA GLY A 150 -9.42 21.86 16.83
C GLY A 150 -9.25 20.45 16.26
N GLY A 151 -10.37 19.76 16.07
CA GLY A 151 -10.43 18.46 15.42
C GLY A 151 -9.80 18.49 14.02
N PHE A 152 -8.92 17.54 13.77
CA PHE A 152 -8.26 17.31 12.48
C PHE A 152 -9.33 16.89 11.46
N ASN A 153 -9.68 17.78 10.52
CA ASN A 153 -10.66 17.48 9.48
C ASN A 153 -10.00 16.66 8.35
N LEU A 154 -10.13 15.33 8.41
CA LEU A 154 -9.61 14.38 7.43
C LEU A 154 -10.03 14.73 5.99
N SER A 155 -11.24 15.27 5.81
CA SER A 155 -11.77 15.70 4.51
C SER A 155 -10.93 16.80 3.84
N LYS A 156 -10.26 17.65 4.62
CA LYS A 156 -9.37 18.70 4.08
C LYS A 156 -7.98 18.17 3.72
N LEU A 157 -7.52 17.10 4.36
CA LEU A 157 -6.27 16.40 3.98
C LEU A 157 -6.45 15.68 2.65
N THR A 158 -7.63 15.12 2.39
CA THR A 158 -7.92 14.41 1.14
C THR A 158 -8.02 15.34 -0.08
N GLU A 159 -8.40 16.60 0.10
CA GLU A 159 -8.56 17.53 -1.03
C GLU A 159 -7.23 18.01 -1.61
N ASN A 160 -6.15 18.11 -0.80
CA ASN A 160 -4.83 18.63 -1.22
C ASN A 160 -3.66 17.70 -0.84
N LEU A 161 -3.88 16.37 -0.79
CA LEU A 161 -2.86 15.41 -0.35
C LEU A 161 -1.55 15.52 -1.16
N GLU A 162 -1.65 15.78 -2.47
CA GLU A 162 -0.49 15.95 -3.36
C GLU A 162 0.32 17.22 -3.01
N GLU A 163 -0.36 18.33 -2.72
CA GLU A 163 0.28 19.58 -2.30
C GLU A 163 1.01 19.40 -0.96
N GLN A 164 0.37 18.72 -0.01
CA GLN A 164 0.96 18.42 1.30
C GLN A 164 2.16 17.48 1.21
N LEU A 165 2.10 16.47 0.35
CA LEU A 165 3.25 15.61 0.05
C LEU A 165 4.40 16.40 -0.58
N GLY A 166 4.09 17.37 -1.45
CA GLY A 166 5.08 18.30 -2.00
C GLY A 166 5.75 19.15 -0.92
N LEU A 167 4.97 19.74 -0.01
CA LEU A 167 5.49 20.53 1.12
C LEU A 167 6.33 19.68 2.07
N PHE A 168 5.92 18.43 2.33
CA PHE A 168 6.69 17.48 3.13
C PHE A 168 8.03 17.14 2.49
N ARG A 169 8.06 16.84 1.19
CA ARG A 169 9.28 16.58 0.40
C ARG A 169 10.27 17.75 0.47
N LEU A 170 9.78 18.99 0.37
CA LEU A 170 10.61 20.20 0.47
C LEU A 170 11.14 20.42 1.90
N ARG A 171 10.29 20.19 2.91
CA ARG A 171 10.62 20.44 4.31
C ARG A 171 11.52 19.37 4.91
N TYR A 172 11.42 18.12 4.45
CA TYR A 172 12.12 16.97 4.99
C TYR A 172 12.68 16.07 3.87
N PRO A 173 13.65 16.55 3.09
CA PRO A 173 14.11 15.85 1.90
C PRO A 173 14.73 14.47 2.21
N THR A 174 15.51 14.35 3.28
CA THR A 174 16.13 13.06 3.64
C THR A 174 15.10 12.09 4.19
N LEU A 175 14.24 12.56 5.10
CA LEU A 175 13.15 11.75 5.63
C LEU A 175 12.20 11.28 4.53
N SER A 176 11.82 12.17 3.62
CA SER A 176 10.97 11.83 2.48
C SER A 176 11.62 10.78 1.59
N ARG A 177 12.92 10.90 1.31
CA ARG A 177 13.63 9.88 0.54
C ARG A 177 13.59 8.51 1.21
N LEU A 178 13.84 8.48 2.52
CA LEU A 178 13.88 7.22 3.29
C LEU A 178 12.50 6.59 3.47
N LEU A 179 11.46 7.40 3.68
CA LEU A 179 10.10 6.93 3.92
C LEU A 179 9.30 6.70 2.64
N LEU A 180 9.69 7.31 1.52
CA LEU A 180 8.97 7.20 0.26
C LEU A 180 9.83 6.63 -0.86
N ASP A 181 10.83 7.38 -1.33
CA ASP A 181 11.52 7.08 -2.60
C ASP A 181 12.19 5.69 -2.60
N VAL A 182 12.87 5.32 -1.50
CA VAL A 182 13.51 4.00 -1.38
C VAL A 182 12.49 2.85 -1.39
N ARG A 183 11.30 3.06 -0.80
CA ARG A 183 10.22 2.09 -0.83
C ARG A 183 9.60 2.00 -2.22
N GLU A 184 9.44 3.13 -2.90
CA GLU A 184 8.94 3.18 -4.28
C GLU A 184 9.85 2.42 -5.24
N GLU A 185 11.17 2.62 -5.17
CA GLU A 185 12.14 1.86 -5.95
C GLU A 185 12.02 0.35 -5.71
N HIS A 186 11.89 -0.07 -4.45
CA HIS A 186 11.69 -1.47 -4.08
C HIS A 186 10.37 -2.03 -4.62
N MET A 187 9.27 -1.30 -4.43
CA MET A 187 7.94 -1.68 -4.92
C MET A 187 7.91 -1.82 -6.45
N VAL A 188 8.52 -0.89 -7.18
CA VAL A 188 8.63 -0.97 -8.65
C VAL A 188 9.37 -2.22 -9.07
N ALA A 189 10.51 -2.53 -8.43
CA ALA A 189 11.28 -3.73 -8.73
C ALA A 189 10.46 -5.00 -8.47
N LYS A 190 9.79 -5.10 -7.32
CA LYS A 190 8.93 -6.24 -6.96
C LYS A 190 7.75 -6.40 -7.90
N ILE A 191 7.01 -5.33 -8.20
CA ILE A 191 5.88 -5.37 -9.14
C ILE A 191 6.38 -5.82 -10.52
N ARG A 192 7.52 -5.31 -10.97
CA ARG A 192 8.12 -5.74 -12.25
C ARG A 192 8.41 -7.25 -12.27
N ASP A 193 9.02 -7.78 -11.21
CA ASP A 193 9.33 -9.21 -11.12
C ASP A 193 8.04 -10.05 -11.11
N ILE A 194 7.01 -9.59 -10.41
CA ILE A 194 5.66 -10.20 -10.43
C ILE A 194 5.13 -10.24 -11.86
N MET A 195 5.14 -9.10 -12.56
CA MET A 195 4.63 -8.97 -13.93
C MET A 195 5.38 -9.86 -14.95
N TYR A 196 6.66 -10.15 -14.71
CA TYR A 196 7.43 -11.10 -15.52
C TYR A 196 7.17 -12.57 -15.18
N SER A 197 6.81 -12.87 -13.93
CA SER A 197 6.53 -14.23 -13.45
C SER A 197 5.09 -14.69 -13.67
N THR A 198 4.21 -13.80 -14.13
CA THR A 198 2.77 -14.05 -14.29
C THR A 198 2.30 -13.66 -15.69
N THR A 199 1.31 -14.36 -16.22
CA THR A 199 0.64 -14.00 -17.48
C THR A 199 -0.77 -13.46 -17.23
N GLY A 200 -1.35 -13.70 -16.05
CA GLY A 200 -2.66 -13.19 -15.66
C GLY A 200 -2.68 -11.73 -15.24
N GLN A 201 -3.85 -11.31 -14.75
CA GLN A 201 -4.08 -9.99 -14.18
C GLN A 201 -3.41 -9.86 -12.82
N VAL A 202 -2.81 -8.69 -12.57
CA VAL A 202 -2.20 -8.31 -11.30
C VAL A 202 -2.90 -7.07 -10.77
N ILE A 203 -3.25 -7.11 -9.49
CA ILE A 203 -3.75 -5.95 -8.75
C ILE A 203 -2.72 -5.60 -7.69
N ALA A 204 -2.21 -4.37 -7.68
CA ALA A 204 -1.37 -3.86 -6.60
C ALA A 204 -2.19 -2.92 -5.72
N VAL A 205 -2.28 -3.20 -4.44
CA VAL A 205 -2.93 -2.35 -3.43
C VAL A 205 -1.84 -1.56 -2.72
N VAL A 206 -1.88 -0.24 -2.86
CA VAL A 206 -0.85 0.68 -2.37
C VAL A 206 -1.49 1.88 -1.66
N GLY A 207 -0.72 2.56 -0.83
CA GLY A 207 -1.06 3.84 -0.26
C GLY A 207 -1.15 4.92 -1.33
N PHE A 208 -2.09 5.84 -1.18
CA PHE A 208 -2.34 6.92 -2.15
C PHE A 208 -1.08 7.75 -2.46
N GLY A 209 -0.20 7.94 -1.47
CA GLY A 209 1.05 8.68 -1.63
C GLY A 209 2.05 8.06 -2.61
N HIS A 210 2.00 6.75 -2.85
CA HIS A 210 2.90 6.06 -3.77
C HIS A 210 2.31 5.87 -5.16
N MET A 211 0.98 5.88 -5.27
CA MET A 211 0.25 5.51 -6.48
C MET A 211 0.76 6.25 -7.73
N LYS A 212 0.87 7.58 -7.68
CA LYS A 212 1.30 8.40 -8.82
C LYS A 212 2.73 8.09 -9.27
N SER A 213 3.66 7.93 -8.32
CA SER A 213 5.07 7.63 -8.61
C SER A 213 5.23 6.23 -9.20
N LEU A 214 4.52 5.26 -8.63
CA LEU A 214 4.50 3.88 -9.12
C LEU A 214 3.89 3.79 -10.52
N ALA A 215 2.75 4.44 -10.76
CA ALA A 215 2.10 4.48 -12.06
C ALA A 215 3.05 5.00 -13.15
N LYS A 216 3.69 6.15 -12.89
CA LYS A 216 4.67 6.76 -13.81
C LYS A 216 5.84 5.82 -14.10
N SER A 217 6.44 5.25 -13.05
CA SER A 217 7.59 4.35 -13.18
C SER A 217 7.25 3.07 -13.94
N LEU A 218 6.11 2.45 -13.63
CA LEU A 218 5.67 1.20 -14.22
C LEU A 218 5.16 1.36 -15.66
N ALA A 219 4.58 2.52 -16.01
CA ALA A 219 4.16 2.81 -17.39
C ALA A 219 5.32 2.83 -18.39
N SER A 220 6.53 3.17 -17.93
CA SER A 220 7.74 3.18 -18.76
C SER A 220 8.34 1.79 -19.02
N ILE A 221 7.85 0.76 -18.32
CA ILE A 221 8.39 -0.60 -18.44
C ILE A 221 7.80 -1.27 -19.68
N LYS A 222 8.64 -1.53 -20.68
CA LYS A 222 8.29 -2.40 -21.81
C LYS A 222 8.06 -3.82 -21.29
N MET A 223 6.80 -4.20 -21.13
CA MET A 223 6.44 -5.58 -20.86
C MET A 223 6.75 -6.44 -22.09
N LYS A 224 7.46 -7.56 -21.92
CA LYS A 224 7.71 -8.49 -23.03
C LYS A 224 6.36 -9.01 -23.56
N PRO A 225 6.17 -9.13 -24.88
CA PRO A 225 4.98 -9.76 -25.43
C PRO A 225 4.85 -11.17 -24.86
N THR A 226 3.69 -11.46 -24.27
CA THR A 226 3.40 -12.77 -23.69
C THR A 226 2.79 -13.63 -24.78
N TYR A 227 3.48 -14.71 -25.16
CA TYR A 227 2.95 -15.69 -26.11
C TYR A 227 2.15 -16.74 -25.32
N SER A 228 0.89 -16.94 -25.69
CA SER A 228 0.05 -18.03 -25.19
C SER A 228 0.13 -19.17 -26.20
N THR A 229 0.60 -20.36 -25.77
CA THR A 229 0.45 -21.58 -26.56
C THR A 229 -0.67 -22.41 -25.95
N SER A 230 -1.69 -22.76 -26.74
CA SER A 230 -2.73 -23.70 -26.36
C SER A 230 -2.50 -25.01 -27.10
N ILE A 231 -2.38 -26.10 -26.37
CA ILE A 231 -2.28 -27.44 -26.93
C ILE A 231 -3.68 -28.07 -26.84
N THR A 232 -4.30 -28.30 -27.99
CA THR A 232 -5.58 -29.01 -28.08
C THR A 232 -5.30 -30.43 -28.57
N TRP A 233 -5.69 -31.43 -27.79
CA TRP A 233 -5.65 -32.83 -28.20
C TRP A 233 -7.05 -33.25 -28.63
N SER A 234 -7.18 -33.79 -29.84
CA SER A 234 -8.39 -34.46 -30.31
C SER A 234 -8.21 -35.98 -30.16
N LEU A 235 -9.03 -36.60 -29.31
CA LEU A 235 -9.11 -38.05 -29.25
C LEU A 235 -9.98 -38.55 -30.42
N PRO A 236 -9.52 -39.52 -31.23
CA PRO A 236 -10.38 -40.14 -32.22
C PRO A 236 -11.46 -40.96 -31.51
N ALA A 237 -12.72 -40.69 -31.84
CA ALA A 237 -13.84 -41.51 -31.40
C ALA A 237 -13.67 -42.92 -31.99
N GLY A 238 -13.51 -43.92 -31.13
CA GLY A 238 -13.43 -45.33 -31.53
C GLY A 238 -14.71 -45.78 -32.23
N ARG A 239 -14.55 -46.58 -33.29
CA ARG A 239 -15.64 -47.26 -34.00
C ARG A 239 -16.23 -48.40 -33.19
#